data_AF-A0A5B0WVS3-F1
#
_entry.id   AF-A0A5B0WVS3-F1
#
_cell.length_a   1.000
_cell.length_b   1.000
_cell.length_c   1.000
_cell.angle_alpha   90.00
_cell.angle_beta   90.00
_cell.angle_gamma   90.00
#
_symmetry.space_group_name_H-M   'P 1'
#
loop_
_entity.id
_entity.type
_entity.pdbx_description
1 polymer ?
#
loop_
_entity_poly.entity_id
_entity_poly.type
_entity_poly.pdbx_seq_one_letter_code
_entity_poly.pdbx_strand_id
1 'polypeptide(L)'
;MPKMGAYCATKAAVNAYAEVLQNEIRDTGVRVHLVCPPAVDTPLMEQTLNTDSPGSIKEAREKGRLAQPDKIIDAIEKGVARNRDIIYPGPAKWLYRWRTLAPGLWWKTVMNFEK
;
A
#
# COMPACT_ATOMS: atom_id res chain seq x y z
N MET A 1 -5.67 7.89 4.41
CA MET A 1 -7.00 7.42 4.87
C MET A 1 -7.37 8.27 6.08
N PRO A 2 -8.66 8.56 6.28
CA PRO A 2 -9.14 9.17 7.52
C PRO A 2 -8.68 8.35 8.74
N LYS A 3 -8.55 8.99 9.91
CA LYS A 3 -8.17 8.36 11.20
C LYS A 3 -6.76 7.75 11.29
N MET A 4 -6.01 7.71 10.18
CA MET A 4 -4.64 7.17 10.12
C MET A 4 -3.64 8.19 9.57
N GLY A 5 -3.77 9.46 9.96
CA GLY A 5 -2.94 10.56 9.45
C GLY A 5 -1.44 10.34 9.63
N ALA A 6 -1.01 10.06 10.87
CA ALA A 6 0.38 9.79 11.19
C ALA A 6 0.94 8.59 10.42
N TYR A 7 0.21 7.46 10.39
CA TYR A 7 0.59 6.29 9.62
C TYR A 7 0.72 6.59 8.12
N CYS A 8 -0.23 7.34 7.53
CA CYS A 8 -0.16 7.72 6.13
C CYS A 8 1.04 8.62 5.84
N ALA A 9 1.35 9.56 6.74
CA ALA A 9 2.51 10.45 6.61
C ALA A 9 3.83 9.67 6.64
N THR A 10 4.01 8.76 7.61
CA THR A 10 5.25 7.97 7.71
C THR A 10 5.43 7.03 6.53
N LYS A 11 4.37 6.36 6.05
CA LYS A 11 4.46 5.50 4.87
C LYS A 11 4.70 6.28 3.58
N ALA A 12 4.18 7.51 3.46
CA ALA A 12 4.52 8.40 2.35
C ALA A 12 6.00 8.83 2.40
N ALA A 13 6.54 9.13 3.58
CA ALA A 13 7.94 9.47 3.76
C ALA A 13 8.88 8.32 3.35
N VAL A 14 8.54 7.08 3.70
CA VAL A 14 9.28 5.88 3.26
C VAL A 14 9.32 5.78 1.73
N ASN A 15 8.21 6.06 1.04
CA ASN A 15 8.18 6.02 -0.42
C ASN A 15 9.15 7.04 -1.03
N ALA A 16 9.11 8.29 -0.56
CA ALA A 16 9.98 9.35 -1.05
C ALA A 16 11.46 9.05 -0.75
N TYR A 17 11.75 8.56 0.46
CA TYR A 17 13.11 8.18 0.85
C TYR A 17 13.65 7.04 -0.03
N ALA A 18 12.86 5.99 -0.24
CA ALA A 18 13.29 4.85 -1.06
C ALA A 18 13.54 5.25 -2.52
N GLU A 19 12.71 6.11 -3.09
CA GLU A 19 12.88 6.63 -4.45
C GLU A 19 14.21 7.37 -4.63
N VAL A 20 14.57 8.23 -3.67
CA VAL A 20 15.87 8.93 -3.71
C VAL A 20 17.03 7.96 -3.51
N LEU A 21 16.96 7.11 -2.47
CA LEU A 21 18.01 6.15 -2.14
C LEU A 21 18.33 5.21 -3.31
N GLN A 22 17.30 4.73 -4.02
CA GLN A 22 17.46 3.87 -5.20
C GLN A 22 18.32 4.51 -6.30
N ASN A 23 18.22 5.82 -6.48
CA ASN A 23 19.01 6.55 -7.46
C ASN A 23 20.43 6.83 -6.94
N GLU A 24 20.58 7.16 -5.66
CA GLU A 24 21.89 7.42 -5.04
C GLU A 24 22.81 6.19 -5.05
N ILE A 25 22.26 4.99 -4.86
CA ILE A 25 23.05 3.75 -4.73
C ILE A 25 23.09 2.91 -6.02
N ARG A 26 22.56 3.40 -7.14
CA ARG A 26 22.31 2.59 -8.35
C ARG A 26 23.56 1.86 -8.88
N ASP A 27 24.74 2.44 -8.67
CA ASP A 27 26.03 1.91 -9.13
C ASP A 27 26.84 1.14 -8.05
N THR A 28 26.28 0.93 -6.85
CA THR A 28 26.99 0.33 -5.71
C THR A 28 26.91 -1.20 -5.63
N GLY A 29 26.22 -1.84 -6.58
CA GLY A 29 25.91 -3.28 -6.54
C GLY A 29 24.77 -3.66 -5.56
N VAL A 30 24.36 -2.75 -4.68
CA VAL A 30 23.20 -2.94 -3.80
C VAL A 30 21.91 -2.53 -4.53
N ARG A 31 20.80 -3.22 -4.21
CA ARG A 31 19.46 -2.92 -4.74
C ARG A 31 18.48 -2.70 -3.60
N VAL A 32 17.65 -1.68 -3.73
CA VAL A 32 16.56 -1.36 -2.80
C VAL A 32 15.25 -1.49 -3.55
N HIS A 33 14.28 -2.21 -2.98
CA HIS A 33 12.96 -2.41 -3.56
C HIS A 33 11.89 -1.85 -2.63
N LEU A 34 11.03 -0.98 -3.16
CA LEU A 34 9.89 -0.42 -2.42
C LEU A 34 8.65 -1.27 -2.68
N VAL A 35 8.05 -1.82 -1.61
CA VAL A 35 6.82 -2.62 -1.71
C VAL A 35 5.62 -1.79 -1.26
N CYS A 36 4.61 -1.68 -2.12
CA CYS A 36 3.38 -0.94 -1.86
C CYS A 36 2.15 -1.87 -1.96
N PRO A 37 1.87 -2.68 -0.91
CA PRO A 37 0.75 -3.62 -0.91
C PRO A 37 -0.60 -2.93 -0.66
N PRO A 38 -1.73 -3.56 -1.08
CA PRO A 38 -3.06 -3.19 -0.58
C PRO A 38 -3.25 -3.70 0.86
N ALA A 39 -4.45 -3.56 1.43
CA ALA A 39 -4.76 -4.15 2.74
C ALA A 39 -4.58 -5.68 2.71
N VAL A 40 -3.78 -6.22 3.64
CA VAL A 40 -3.40 -7.64 3.71
C VAL A 40 -4.06 -8.30 4.92
N ASP A 41 -4.54 -9.52 4.74
CA ASP A 41 -5.15 -10.35 5.76
C ASP A 41 -4.08 -10.88 6.73
N THR A 42 -3.85 -10.14 7.82
CA THR A 42 -2.83 -10.44 8.83
C THR A 42 -3.40 -10.16 10.22
N PRO A 43 -2.82 -10.72 11.30
CA PRO A 43 -3.27 -10.42 12.67
C PRO A 43 -3.26 -8.93 13.04
N LEU A 44 -2.39 -8.12 12.40
CA LEU A 44 -2.38 -6.66 12.56
C LEU A 44 -3.71 -6.01 12.15
N MET A 45 -4.44 -6.63 11.21
CA MET A 45 -5.72 -6.13 10.76
C MET A 45 -6.76 -6.20 11.88
N GLU A 46 -6.75 -7.25 12.69
CA GLU A 46 -7.64 -7.37 13.86
C GLU A 46 -7.37 -6.27 14.89
N GLN A 47 -6.10 -5.97 15.16
CA GLN A 47 -5.71 -4.86 16.04
C GLN A 47 -6.20 -3.50 15.52
N THR A 48 -6.12 -3.32 14.19
CA THR A 48 -6.59 -2.09 13.52
C THR A 48 -8.12 -1.97 13.60
N LEU A 49 -8.85 -3.08 13.46
CA LEU A 49 -10.32 -3.13 13.53
C LEU A 49 -10.88 -2.86 14.94
N ASN A 50 -10.12 -3.20 15.97
CA ASN A 50 -10.49 -2.99 17.37
C ASN A 50 -10.24 -1.55 17.88
N THR A 51 -9.67 -0.67 17.04
CA THR A 51 -9.43 0.75 17.33
C THR A 51 -10.28 1.65 16.43
N ASP A 52 -10.05 2.98 16.42
CA ASP A 52 -10.75 3.91 15.52
C ASP A 52 -10.30 3.71 14.05
N SER A 53 -10.81 2.65 13.43
CA SER A 53 -10.42 2.26 12.08
C SER A 53 -11.16 3.06 11.00
N PRO A 54 -10.51 3.32 9.86
CA PRO A 54 -11.19 3.81 8.66
C PRO A 54 -12.28 2.84 8.20
N GLY A 55 -13.42 3.36 7.76
CA GLY A 55 -14.56 2.55 7.31
C GLY A 55 -14.25 1.68 6.10
N SER A 56 -13.32 2.12 5.24
CA SER A 56 -12.84 1.33 4.10
C SER A 56 -12.15 0.01 4.51
N ILE A 57 -11.50 -0.02 5.67
CA ILE A 57 -10.84 -1.24 6.18
C ILE A 57 -11.89 -2.21 6.74
N LYS A 58 -12.88 -1.69 7.46
CA LYS A 58 -14.00 -2.47 8.00
C LYS A 58 -14.76 -3.17 6.88
N GLU A 59 -15.15 -2.43 5.84
CA GLU A 59 -15.82 -3.01 4.67
C GLU A 59 -14.95 -4.05 3.95
N ALA A 60 -13.65 -3.77 3.77
CA ALA A 60 -12.75 -4.69 3.09
C ALA A 60 -12.64 -6.04 3.80
N ARG A 61 -12.63 -6.03 5.15
CA ARG A 61 -12.73 -7.27 5.95
C ARG A 61 -14.08 -7.93 5.72
N GLU A 62 -15.19 -7.23 5.96
CA GLU A 62 -16.54 -7.79 5.87
C GLU A 62 -16.81 -8.47 4.53
N LYS A 63 -16.35 -7.88 3.43
CA LYS A 63 -16.51 -8.39 2.07
C LYS A 63 -15.42 -9.38 1.64
N GLY A 64 -14.48 -9.76 2.53
CA GLY A 64 -13.40 -10.69 2.22
C GLY A 64 -12.45 -10.21 1.12
N ARG A 65 -12.25 -8.89 0.99
CA ARG A 65 -11.45 -8.26 -0.07
C ARG A 65 -9.99 -8.01 0.34
N LEU A 66 -9.59 -8.49 1.51
CA LEU A 66 -8.20 -8.43 1.97
C LEU A 66 -7.31 -9.33 1.11
N ALA A 67 -6.11 -8.85 0.80
CA ALA A 67 -5.14 -9.64 0.05
C ALA A 67 -4.53 -10.73 0.95
N GLN A 68 -4.41 -11.93 0.41
CA GLN A 68 -3.79 -13.05 1.12
C GLN A 68 -2.26 -12.86 1.20
N PRO A 69 -1.62 -13.11 2.35
CA PRO A 69 -0.18 -12.92 2.54
C PRO A 69 0.68 -13.64 1.49
N ASP A 70 0.35 -14.89 1.16
CA ASP A 70 1.11 -15.69 0.20
C ASP A 70 1.20 -15.01 -1.17
N LYS A 71 0.08 -14.42 -1.64
CA LYS A 71 0.05 -13.67 -2.90
C LYS A 71 0.88 -12.40 -2.86
N ILE A 72 1.08 -11.81 -1.68
CA ILE A 72 1.96 -10.65 -1.50
C ILE A 72 3.41 -11.09 -1.59
N ILE A 73 3.77 -12.20 -0.95
CA ILE A 73 5.11 -12.79 -1.01
C ILE A 73 5.48 -13.15 -2.44
N ASP A 74 4.60 -13.87 -3.16
CA ASP A 74 4.81 -14.22 -4.57
C ASP A 74 5.08 -12.98 -5.45
N ALA A 75 4.36 -11.89 -5.18
CA ALA A 75 4.52 -10.63 -5.90
C ALA A 75 5.86 -9.94 -5.57
N ILE A 76 6.31 -10.03 -4.32
CA ILE A 76 7.60 -9.51 -3.87
C ILE A 76 8.73 -10.30 -4.52
N GLU A 77 8.73 -11.62 -4.41
CA GLU A 77 9.77 -12.49 -5.00
C GLU A 77 9.89 -12.27 -6.50
N LYS A 78 8.75 -12.22 -7.21
CA LYS A 78 8.72 -11.93 -8.66
C LYS A 78 9.21 -10.52 -8.98
N GLY A 79 8.96 -9.55 -8.10
CA GLY A 79 9.41 -8.17 -8.27
C GLY A 79 10.92 -8.03 -8.09
N VAL A 80 11.47 -8.69 -7.06
CA VAL A 80 12.90 -8.77 -6.77
C VAL A 80 13.63 -9.49 -7.91
N ALA A 81 13.13 -10.65 -8.35
CA ALA A 81 13.72 -11.41 -9.46
C ALA A 81 13.76 -10.63 -10.78
N ARG A 82 12.86 -9.65 -10.96
CA ARG A 82 12.82 -8.76 -12.13
C ARG A 82 13.54 -7.43 -11.92
N ASN A 83 14.25 -7.28 -10.80
CA ASN A 83 14.96 -6.06 -10.40
C ASN A 83 14.09 -4.80 -10.52
N ARG A 84 12.86 -4.84 -9.99
CA ARG A 84 11.95 -3.70 -10.03
C ARG A 84 12.16 -2.76 -8.85
N ASP A 85 12.40 -1.49 -9.11
CA ASP A 85 12.52 -0.47 -8.06
C ASP A 85 11.25 -0.41 -7.18
N ILE A 86 10.06 -0.47 -7.78
CA ILE A 86 8.78 -0.46 -7.04
C ILE A 86 7.94 -1.69 -7.39
N ILE A 87 7.46 -2.37 -6.34
CA ILE A 87 6.64 -3.57 -6.39
C ILE A 87 5.25 -3.24 -5.86
N TYR A 88 4.25 -3.38 -6.73
CA TYR A 88 2.83 -3.21 -6.39
C TYR A 88 2.11 -4.57 -6.46
N PRO A 89 1.89 -5.24 -5.32
CA PRO A 89 1.11 -6.47 -5.26
C PRO A 89 -0.36 -6.25 -5.65
N GLY A 90 -0.91 -7.20 -6.43
CA GLY A 90 -2.33 -7.22 -6.78
C GLY A 90 -2.84 -5.91 -7.42
N PRO A 91 -4.02 -5.39 -7.01
CA PRO A 91 -4.61 -4.20 -7.60
C PRO A 91 -3.96 -2.88 -7.15
N ALA A 92 -2.94 -2.89 -6.29
CA ALA A 92 -2.36 -1.69 -5.69
C ALA A 92 -1.85 -0.69 -6.73
N LYS A 93 -1.28 -1.16 -7.86
CA LYS A 93 -0.81 -0.31 -8.95
C LYS A 93 -1.94 0.53 -9.55
N TRP A 94 -3.13 -0.06 -9.69
CA TRP A 94 -4.30 0.60 -10.25
C TRP A 94 -4.90 1.61 -9.29
N LEU A 95 -4.95 1.28 -7.99
CA LEU A 95 -5.38 2.20 -6.95
C LEU A 95 -4.47 3.44 -6.87
N TYR A 96 -3.16 3.22 -6.93
CA TYR A 96 -2.20 4.31 -6.98
C TYR A 96 -2.43 5.22 -8.19
N ARG A 97 -2.58 4.64 -9.39
CA ARG A 97 -2.86 5.39 -10.61
C ARG A 97 -4.18 6.16 -10.55
N TRP A 98 -5.24 5.57 -10.00
CA TRP A 98 -6.51 6.27 -9.82
C TRP A 98 -6.34 7.49 -8.92
N ARG A 99 -5.70 7.32 -7.74
CA ARG A 99 -5.42 8.44 -6.84
C ARG A 99 -4.67 9.57 -7.54
N THR A 100 -3.69 9.24 -8.39
CA THR A 100 -2.88 10.24 -9.11
C THR A 100 -3.65 10.93 -10.23
N LEU A 101 -4.43 10.19 -11.02
CA LEU A 101 -5.10 10.72 -12.22
C LEU A 101 -6.45 11.39 -11.93
N ALA A 102 -7.17 10.96 -10.90
CA ALA A 102 -8.49 11.49 -10.56
C ALA A 102 -8.66 11.63 -9.03
N PRO A 103 -7.87 12.52 -8.37
CA PRO A 103 -7.87 12.66 -6.92
C PRO A 103 -9.24 13.09 -6.35
N GLY A 104 -10.00 13.91 -7.07
CA GLY A 104 -11.35 14.30 -6.63
C GLY A 104 -12.33 13.13 -6.58
N LEU A 105 -12.29 12.25 -7.59
CA LEU A 105 -13.11 11.03 -7.61
C LEU A 105 -12.64 10.04 -6.53
N TRP A 106 -11.32 9.91 -6.36
CA TRP A 106 -10.73 9.10 -5.30
C TRP A 106 -11.26 9.49 -3.92
N TRP A 107 -11.21 10.78 -3.57
CA TRP A 107 -11.69 11.26 -2.28
C TRP A 107 -13.20 11.10 -2.10
N LYS A 108 -14.00 11.29 -3.16
CA LYS A 108 -15.44 10.98 -3.11
C LYS A 108 -15.69 9.51 -2.76
N THR A 109 -14.97 8.59 -3.40
CA THR A 109 -15.08 7.15 -3.12
C THR A 109 -14.61 6.80 -1.72
N VAL A 110 -13.46 7.33 -1.27
CA VAL A 110 -12.92 7.06 0.08
C VAL A 110 -13.87 7.58 1.16
N MET A 111 -14.40 8.80 1.01
CA MET A 111 -15.31 9.39 1.99
C MET A 111 -16.69 8.72 2.02
N ASN A 112 -17.09 8.01 0.96
CA ASN A 112 -18.32 7.22 0.98
C ASN A 112 -18.22 6.02 1.94
N PHE A 113 -17.01 5.51 2.21
CA PHE A 113 -16.83 4.45 3.20
C PHE A 113 -16.84 4.95 4.66
N GLU A 114 -16.75 6.26 4.89
CA GLU A 114 -16.78 6.85 6.23
C GLU A 114 -18.18 7.32 6.66
N LYS A 115 -19.19 7.17 5.79
CA LYS A 115 -20.60 7.40 6.10
C LYS A 115 -21.19 6.16 6.78
#